data_AF-A0A8T0V6S2-F1
#
_entry.id   AF-A0A8T0V6S2-F1
#
_cell.length_a   1.000
_cell.length_b   1.000
_cell.length_c   1.000
_cell.angle_alpha   90.00
_cell.angle_beta   90.00
_cell.angle_gamma   90.00
#
_symmetry.space_group_name_H-M   'P 1'
#
loop_
_entity.id
_entity.type
_entity.pdbx_description
1 polymer ?
#
loop_
_entity_poly.entity_id
_entity_poly.type
_entity_poly.pdbx_seq_one_letter_code
_entity_poly.pdbx_strand_id
1 'polypeptide(L)'
;MMMIRTTYTLKKNWKGDPCAPKAFAWDGLDCSYPSSGPAWITNLSLSSSGLTGTVDSSFGDLKSLKYLDLSNNSLSGPVPDFLAQMPSLKFLDVSSNKLSGRVPAILLERHQNGSLELWTGNNADLCDNDASTCELEKKSSKTLVIAIVVPIAVATLLFVAAFLILRRIRNRQDKWVATNSRLNSKEDRSNIFENRKFTYKELKAMTANFKEEIGRGGFGSIFLGYLENQSPVAVKMRSKTSSQGDKEFLAEAQHLTRVHHKNLVSLIGYCKDKKHMALVYEYMHGGNLEDRLRGEASAATPLTWHQRLKIALNSAQGLEYLHKSCQPPLIHRDVKTKNILLSADLEAKIADFGLMKVFADEFKTHVTTMPAGTLGYLDPEYYNTSQLSEKSDVYSFGVVLLELITGQPPAVPISNTESIHVALWVRQKLSEGDIASITDPRMQGEYDVNSVWKVAELALKCKEQPSRERLAIADIVGELKESLELQVSYVMGYYSSAPSSTLNLSATSVDVYSDDAQLSDHPGKKALPELQQVGIASATHIGPAQR
;
A
#
# COMPACT_ATOMS: atom_id res chain seq x y z
N MET A 1 -23.95 9.14 -6.99
CA MET A 1 -23.43 9.50 -5.65
C MET A 1 -21.92 9.42 -5.53
N MET A 2 -21.26 8.33 -5.94
CA MET A 2 -19.79 8.23 -5.88
C MET A 2 -19.05 9.32 -6.69
N MET A 3 -19.56 9.71 -7.86
CA MET A 3 -19.01 10.84 -8.63
C MET A 3 -19.01 12.16 -7.84
N ILE A 4 -20.12 12.49 -7.17
CA ILE A 4 -20.21 13.69 -6.30
C ILE A 4 -19.16 13.61 -5.18
N ARG A 5 -18.98 12.43 -4.57
CA ARG A 5 -17.97 12.22 -3.52
C ARG A 5 -16.55 12.48 -4.03
N THR A 6 -16.21 11.96 -5.22
CA THR A 6 -14.87 12.11 -5.81
C THR A 6 -14.63 13.53 -6.30
N THR A 7 -15.62 14.15 -6.96
CA THR A 7 -15.50 15.52 -7.51
C THR A 7 -15.22 16.54 -6.40
N TYR A 8 -15.91 16.42 -5.25
CA TYR A 8 -15.74 17.36 -4.14
C TYR A 8 -14.84 16.84 -3.02
N THR A 9 -14.17 15.70 -3.21
CA THR A 9 -13.25 15.09 -2.23
C THR A 9 -13.86 15.00 -0.82
N LEU A 10 -15.13 14.59 -0.73
CA LEU A 10 -15.88 14.60 0.53
C LEU A 10 -15.32 13.57 1.52
N LYS A 11 -14.96 14.03 2.73
CA LYS A 11 -14.45 13.22 3.84
C LYS A 11 -15.54 12.63 4.75
N LYS A 12 -16.70 12.28 4.19
CA LYS A 12 -17.79 11.59 4.91
C LYS A 12 -17.60 10.07 4.90
N ASN A 13 -18.29 9.34 5.78
CA ASN A 13 -18.32 7.86 5.91
C ASN A 13 -19.01 7.15 4.74
N TRP A 14 -18.89 7.68 3.53
CA TRP A 14 -19.62 7.27 2.35
C TRP A 14 -18.94 6.09 1.66
N LYS A 15 -19.14 4.86 2.15
CA LYS A 15 -18.64 3.62 1.54
C LYS A 15 -19.79 2.67 1.26
N GLY A 16 -19.75 1.95 0.13
CA GLY A 16 -20.79 0.99 -0.24
C GLY A 16 -22.06 1.63 -0.83
N ASP A 17 -23.21 1.00 -0.60
CA ASP A 17 -24.51 1.51 -1.04
C ASP A 17 -24.98 2.66 -0.11
N PRO A 18 -25.45 3.80 -0.65
CA PRO A 18 -25.86 4.95 0.17
C PRO A 18 -27.05 4.68 1.10
N CYS A 19 -27.94 3.74 0.76
CA CYS A 19 -29.20 3.50 1.43
C CYS A 19 -29.31 2.09 2.06
N ALA A 20 -28.44 1.14 1.70
CA ALA A 20 -28.50 -0.24 2.17
C ALA A 20 -27.19 -0.71 2.84
N PRO A 21 -27.25 -1.34 4.03
CA PRO A 21 -28.44 -1.63 4.84
C PRO A 21 -29.02 -0.38 5.50
N LYS A 22 -30.33 -0.38 5.84
CA LYS A 22 -31.02 0.76 6.48
C LYS A 22 -30.34 1.26 7.77
N ALA A 23 -29.72 0.35 8.52
CA ALA A 23 -28.99 0.68 9.75
C ALA A 23 -27.67 1.45 9.52
N PHE A 24 -27.18 1.50 8.28
CA PHE A 24 -25.89 2.10 7.90
C PHE A 24 -26.03 3.07 6.71
N ALA A 25 -27.21 3.68 6.55
CA ALA A 25 -27.38 4.74 5.56
C ALA A 25 -26.36 5.86 5.82
N TRP A 26 -25.84 6.47 4.75
CA TRP A 26 -24.77 7.46 4.86
C TRP A 26 -25.20 8.71 5.62
N ASP A 27 -24.28 9.32 6.36
CA ASP A 27 -24.57 10.55 7.11
C ASP A 27 -24.85 11.73 6.17
N GLY A 28 -25.94 12.45 6.46
CA GLY A 28 -26.38 13.64 5.72
C GLY A 28 -27.23 13.36 4.48
N LEU A 29 -27.82 12.17 4.39
CA LEU A 29 -28.87 11.86 3.41
C LEU A 29 -30.02 11.09 4.04
N ASP A 30 -31.21 11.19 3.42
CA ASP A 30 -32.37 10.36 3.76
C ASP A 30 -32.74 9.49 2.57
N CYS A 31 -33.14 8.25 2.86
CA CYS A 31 -33.57 7.28 1.86
C CYS A 31 -35.04 6.86 2.07
N SER A 32 -35.72 6.61 0.96
CA SER A 32 -37.04 5.99 0.95
C SER A 32 -36.91 4.48 0.70
N TYR A 33 -37.64 3.69 1.48
CA TYR A 33 -37.61 2.23 1.46
C TYR A 33 -38.99 1.67 1.04
N PRO A 34 -39.25 1.50 -0.27
CA PRO A 34 -40.51 0.92 -0.72
C PRO A 34 -40.62 -0.56 -0.33
N SER A 35 -41.85 -1.07 -0.16
CA SER A 35 -42.12 -2.48 0.19
C SER A 35 -41.65 -3.46 -0.88
N SER A 36 -41.46 -3.00 -2.11
CA SER A 36 -40.83 -3.72 -3.21
C SER A 36 -39.92 -2.79 -4.02
N GLY A 37 -38.71 -3.24 -4.33
CA GLY A 37 -37.73 -2.48 -5.12
C GLY A 37 -36.56 -1.88 -4.30
N PRO A 38 -35.58 -1.27 -5.00
CA PRO A 38 -34.39 -0.69 -4.36
C PRO A 38 -34.72 0.62 -3.63
N ALA A 39 -34.01 0.90 -2.55
CA ALA A 39 -34.08 2.18 -1.86
C ALA A 39 -33.51 3.30 -2.73
N TRP A 40 -34.03 4.52 -2.58
CA TRP A 40 -33.53 5.70 -3.29
C TRP A 40 -33.37 6.89 -2.36
N ILE A 41 -32.40 7.75 -2.68
CA ILE A 41 -32.10 8.98 -1.93
C ILE A 41 -33.22 10.00 -2.20
N THR A 42 -33.81 10.53 -1.13
CA THR A 42 -34.80 11.61 -1.21
C THR A 42 -34.27 12.93 -0.70
N ASN A 43 -33.34 12.91 0.27
CA ASN A 43 -32.77 14.14 0.84
C ASN A 43 -31.25 14.03 0.83
N LEU A 44 -30.57 15.12 0.48
CA LEU A 44 -29.12 15.22 0.51
C LEU A 44 -28.72 16.60 1.04
N SER A 45 -28.07 16.64 2.20
CA SER A 45 -27.45 17.85 2.72
C SER A 45 -25.93 17.75 2.70
N LEU A 46 -25.35 18.71 1.99
CA LEU A 46 -23.93 18.98 1.86
C LEU A 46 -23.61 20.41 2.29
N SER A 47 -24.44 21.00 3.15
CA SER A 47 -24.13 22.29 3.75
C SER A 47 -22.81 22.23 4.50
N SER A 48 -22.03 23.32 4.43
CA SER A 48 -20.76 23.46 5.18
C SER A 48 -19.78 22.30 4.98
N SER A 49 -19.83 21.62 3.84
CA SER A 49 -19.02 20.44 3.55
C SER A 49 -17.73 20.76 2.78
N GLY A 50 -17.41 22.05 2.61
CA GLY A 50 -16.18 22.53 1.99
C GLY A 50 -16.14 22.37 0.47
N LEU A 51 -17.29 22.34 -0.20
CA LEU A 51 -17.35 22.16 -1.66
C LEU A 51 -16.73 23.36 -2.38
N THR A 52 -15.93 23.09 -3.41
CA THR A 52 -15.29 24.10 -4.28
C THR A 52 -15.51 23.76 -5.75
N GLY A 53 -15.39 24.75 -6.64
CA GLY A 53 -15.59 24.55 -8.09
C GLY A 53 -17.04 24.76 -8.50
N THR A 54 -17.46 24.24 -9.66
CA THR A 54 -18.84 24.40 -10.15
C THR A 54 -19.79 23.36 -9.54
N VAL A 55 -21.10 23.60 -9.61
CA VAL A 55 -22.11 22.59 -9.30
C VAL A 55 -22.07 21.50 -10.39
N ASP A 56 -21.72 20.27 -10.02
CA ASP A 56 -21.43 19.16 -10.92
C ASP A 56 -22.71 18.53 -11.48
N SER A 57 -22.70 18.12 -12.76
CA SER A 57 -23.87 17.53 -13.43
C SER A 57 -24.35 16.23 -12.79
N SER A 58 -23.51 15.53 -12.02
CA SER A 58 -23.87 14.28 -11.34
C SER A 58 -25.00 14.44 -10.32
N PHE A 59 -25.27 15.65 -9.83
CA PHE A 59 -26.47 15.93 -9.02
C PHE A 59 -27.76 15.71 -9.81
N GLY A 60 -27.73 15.97 -11.12
CA GLY A 60 -28.87 15.78 -12.03
C GLY A 60 -29.28 14.31 -12.22
N ASP A 61 -28.41 13.35 -11.87
CA ASP A 61 -28.71 11.91 -11.96
C ASP A 61 -29.62 11.43 -10.83
N LEU A 62 -29.75 12.21 -9.74
CA LEU A 62 -30.57 11.88 -8.58
C LEU A 62 -32.06 12.23 -8.83
N LYS A 63 -32.72 11.51 -9.75
CA LYS A 63 -34.09 11.84 -10.22
C LYS A 63 -35.17 11.81 -9.12
N SER A 64 -34.95 11.04 -8.07
CA SER A 64 -35.87 10.91 -6.92
C SER A 64 -35.60 11.92 -5.80
N LEU A 65 -34.57 12.76 -5.93
CA LEU A 65 -34.18 13.71 -4.89
C LEU A 65 -35.22 14.83 -4.76
N LYS A 66 -35.67 15.06 -3.53
CA LYS A 66 -36.65 16.07 -3.13
C LYS A 66 -36.01 17.26 -2.44
N TYR A 67 -34.96 17.02 -1.66
CA TYR A 67 -34.28 18.04 -0.87
C TYR A 67 -32.79 18.04 -1.19
N LEU A 68 -32.29 19.18 -1.68
CA LEU A 68 -30.86 19.38 -1.94
C LEU A 68 -30.38 20.66 -1.26
N ASP A 69 -29.44 20.51 -0.35
CA ASP A 69 -28.84 21.63 0.37
C ASP A 69 -27.32 21.66 0.12
N LEU A 70 -26.88 22.70 -0.59
CA LEU A 70 -25.50 23.01 -0.96
C LEU A 70 -25.01 24.31 -0.31
N SER A 71 -25.74 24.81 0.70
CA SER A 71 -25.46 26.11 1.33
C SER A 71 -24.10 26.17 2.03
N ASN A 72 -23.58 27.37 2.27
CA ASN A 72 -22.35 27.59 3.06
C ASN A 72 -21.13 26.84 2.53
N ASN A 73 -20.89 26.93 1.23
CA ASN A 73 -19.73 26.32 0.58
C ASN A 73 -18.95 27.37 -0.24
N SER A 74 -17.97 26.93 -1.03
CA SER A 74 -17.18 27.78 -1.94
C SER A 74 -17.44 27.41 -3.41
N LEU A 75 -18.68 27.03 -3.74
CA LEU A 75 -19.10 26.73 -5.11
C LEU A 75 -19.12 28.02 -5.94
N SER A 76 -18.72 27.95 -7.20
CA SER A 76 -18.52 29.08 -8.11
C SER A 76 -19.11 28.81 -9.50
N GLY A 77 -19.32 29.85 -10.31
CA GLY A 77 -19.94 29.72 -11.63
C GLY A 77 -21.47 29.79 -11.58
N PRO A 78 -22.17 29.52 -12.70
CA PRO A 78 -23.62 29.66 -12.78
C PRO A 78 -24.37 28.54 -12.05
N VAL A 79 -25.59 28.84 -11.62
CA VAL A 79 -26.57 27.83 -11.18
C VAL A 79 -26.97 27.00 -12.42
N PRO A 80 -26.71 25.68 -12.46
CA PRO A 80 -26.95 24.90 -13.68
C PRO A 80 -28.43 24.64 -13.99
N ASP A 81 -28.79 24.64 -15.27
CA ASP A 81 -30.16 24.40 -15.74
C ASP A 81 -30.69 23.00 -15.42
N PHE A 82 -29.82 21.99 -15.25
CA PHE A 82 -30.26 20.62 -14.95
C PHE A 82 -31.01 20.53 -13.61
N LEU A 83 -30.74 21.44 -12.67
CA LEU A 83 -31.44 21.50 -11.38
C LEU A 83 -32.93 21.82 -11.59
N ALA A 84 -33.25 22.62 -12.61
CA ALA A 84 -34.62 22.91 -13.00
C ALA A 84 -35.36 21.68 -13.54
N GLN A 85 -34.61 20.76 -14.16
CA GLN A 85 -35.11 19.55 -14.81
C GLN A 85 -35.24 18.35 -13.85
N MET A 86 -34.92 18.52 -12.57
CA MET A 86 -35.09 17.47 -11.57
C MET A 86 -36.58 17.34 -11.20
N PRO A 87 -37.22 16.19 -11.49
CA PRO A 87 -38.68 16.07 -11.45
C PRO A 87 -39.26 16.02 -10.04
N SER A 88 -38.47 15.53 -9.07
CA SER A 88 -38.91 15.35 -7.68
C SER A 88 -38.48 16.48 -6.74
N LEU A 89 -37.64 17.41 -7.21
CA LEU A 89 -36.99 18.42 -6.38
C LEU A 89 -38.02 19.42 -5.86
N LYS A 90 -38.08 19.60 -4.54
CA LYS A 90 -39.01 20.51 -3.86
C LYS A 90 -38.31 21.56 -3.02
N PHE A 91 -37.05 21.33 -2.66
CA PHE A 91 -36.23 22.27 -1.92
C PHE A 91 -34.82 22.30 -2.51
N LEU A 92 -34.31 23.50 -2.76
CA LEU A 92 -32.96 23.76 -3.24
C LEU A 92 -32.37 24.95 -2.50
N ASP A 93 -31.30 24.71 -1.75
CA ASP A 93 -30.51 25.78 -1.13
C ASP A 93 -29.10 25.83 -1.72
N VAL A 94 -28.77 26.96 -2.34
CA VAL A 94 -27.44 27.27 -2.90
C VAL A 94 -26.88 28.57 -2.31
N SER A 95 -27.45 29.02 -1.20
CA SER A 95 -27.07 30.25 -0.52
C SER A 95 -25.64 30.19 0.06
N SER A 96 -25.06 31.35 0.33
CA SER A 96 -23.73 31.47 0.95
C SER A 96 -22.64 30.70 0.17
N ASN A 97 -22.53 30.99 -1.11
CA ASN A 97 -21.53 30.45 -2.04
C ASN A 97 -20.87 31.59 -2.85
N LYS A 98 -20.14 31.26 -3.92
CA LYS A 98 -19.52 32.20 -4.88
C LYS A 98 -20.14 32.07 -6.27
N LEU A 99 -21.43 31.73 -6.33
CA LEU A 99 -22.15 31.54 -7.59
C LEU A 99 -22.37 32.88 -8.27
N SER A 100 -22.41 32.85 -9.61
CA SER A 100 -22.39 34.06 -10.45
C SER A 100 -23.30 33.90 -11.66
N GLY A 101 -23.84 35.00 -12.18
CA GLY A 101 -24.70 34.99 -13.36
C GLY A 101 -26.18 34.93 -13.02
N ARG A 102 -27.02 34.59 -13.99
CA ARG A 102 -28.48 34.56 -13.80
C ARG A 102 -28.93 33.22 -13.25
N VAL A 103 -29.85 33.25 -12.28
CA VAL A 103 -30.57 32.04 -11.88
C VAL A 103 -31.47 31.60 -13.04
N PRO A 104 -31.48 30.30 -13.42
CA PRO A 104 -32.34 29.78 -14.47
C PRO A 104 -33.81 30.16 -14.28
N ALA A 105 -34.43 30.74 -15.32
CA ALA A 105 -35.80 31.26 -15.25
C ALA A 105 -36.81 30.20 -14.76
N ILE A 106 -36.62 28.94 -15.17
CA ILE A 106 -37.48 27.82 -14.76
C ILE A 106 -37.42 27.58 -13.24
N LEU A 107 -36.26 27.74 -12.60
CA LEU A 107 -36.16 27.62 -11.14
C LEU A 107 -36.92 28.75 -10.43
N LEU A 108 -36.86 29.97 -10.99
CA LEU A 108 -37.58 31.13 -10.46
C LEU A 108 -39.09 31.00 -10.66
N GLU A 109 -39.55 30.51 -11.81
CA GLU A 109 -40.96 30.20 -12.07
C GLU A 109 -41.48 29.12 -11.10
N ARG A 110 -40.70 28.06 -10.88
CA ARG A 110 -41.02 26.99 -9.92
C ARG A 110 -41.04 27.51 -8.47
N HIS A 111 -40.23 28.51 -8.17
CA HIS A 111 -40.27 29.18 -6.88
C HIS A 111 -41.52 30.04 -6.71
N GLN A 112 -41.82 30.88 -7.69
CA GLN A 112 -42.98 31.77 -7.70
C GLN A 112 -44.31 31.02 -7.64
N ASN A 113 -44.41 29.85 -8.29
CA ASN A 113 -45.61 29.02 -8.27
C ASN A 113 -45.69 28.06 -7.07
N GLY A 114 -44.72 28.12 -6.13
CA GLY A 114 -44.70 27.32 -4.91
C GLY A 114 -44.34 25.84 -5.09
N SER A 115 -43.93 25.41 -6.30
CA SER A 115 -43.51 24.02 -6.55
C SER A 115 -42.08 23.71 -6.11
N LEU A 116 -41.27 24.74 -5.84
CA LEU A 116 -39.89 24.65 -5.37
C LEU A 116 -39.61 25.74 -4.33
N GLU A 117 -39.10 25.34 -3.17
CA GLU A 117 -38.49 26.28 -2.23
C GLU A 117 -37.03 26.51 -2.66
N LEU A 118 -36.68 27.77 -2.99
CA LEU A 118 -35.38 28.14 -3.56
C LEU A 118 -34.70 29.20 -2.69
N TRP A 119 -33.46 28.92 -2.28
CA TRP A 119 -32.65 29.82 -1.47
C TRP A 119 -31.34 30.15 -2.20
N THR A 120 -31.17 31.41 -2.62
CA THR A 120 -30.04 31.90 -3.44
C THR A 120 -29.19 32.98 -2.76
N GLY A 121 -29.59 33.43 -1.57
CA GLY A 121 -28.98 34.58 -0.88
C GLY A 121 -27.47 34.42 -0.60
N ASN A 122 -26.80 35.53 -0.31
CA ASN A 122 -25.35 35.55 0.00
C ASN A 122 -24.44 35.00 -1.13
N ASN A 123 -24.82 35.20 -2.39
CA ASN A 123 -23.96 35.03 -3.55
C ASN A 123 -23.76 36.40 -4.22
N ALA A 124 -22.53 36.95 -4.18
CA ALA A 124 -22.29 38.35 -4.55
C ALA A 124 -22.60 38.70 -6.02
N ASP A 125 -22.43 37.74 -6.93
CA ASP A 125 -22.53 37.96 -8.38
C ASP A 125 -23.74 37.26 -9.02
N LEU A 126 -24.71 36.82 -8.20
CA LEU A 126 -25.88 36.05 -8.65
C LEU A 126 -27.12 36.95 -8.79
N CYS A 127 -27.79 36.90 -9.96
CA CYS A 127 -29.01 37.68 -10.25
C CYS A 127 -30.26 36.78 -10.09
N ASP A 128 -31.10 37.02 -9.08
CA ASP A 128 -32.30 36.22 -8.73
C ASP A 128 -33.66 36.93 -8.91
N ASN A 129 -33.66 38.01 -9.70
CA ASN A 129 -34.82 38.79 -10.20
C ASN A 129 -35.44 39.82 -9.24
N ASP A 130 -34.70 40.90 -9.00
CA ASP A 130 -35.31 42.23 -9.02
C ASP A 130 -34.61 43.11 -10.08
N ALA A 131 -35.41 43.81 -10.89
CA ALA A 131 -34.93 44.55 -12.04
C ALA A 131 -34.24 45.84 -11.60
N SER A 132 -32.91 45.81 -11.43
CA SER A 132 -32.00 46.87 -11.85
C SER A 132 -30.54 46.43 -11.62
N THR A 133 -29.72 46.53 -12.66
CA THR A 133 -28.26 46.25 -12.69
C THR A 133 -27.79 44.78 -12.80
N CYS A 134 -28.26 44.05 -13.81
CA CYS A 134 -27.38 43.07 -14.50
C CYS A 134 -27.06 43.58 -15.92
N GLU A 135 -26.54 44.80 -16.01
CA GLU A 135 -25.82 45.29 -17.18
C GLU A 135 -24.32 45.06 -16.95
N LEU A 136 -23.74 44.16 -17.76
CA LEU A 136 -22.30 44.18 -17.99
C LEU A 136 -21.99 45.52 -18.67
N GLU A 137 -21.44 46.49 -17.94
CA GLU A 137 -20.92 47.74 -18.49
C GLU A 137 -19.89 47.40 -19.58
N LYS A 138 -20.34 47.42 -20.84
CA LYS A 138 -19.50 47.35 -22.03
C LYS A 138 -19.44 48.76 -22.61
N LYS A 139 -18.67 49.65 -21.99
CA LYS A 139 -18.50 51.01 -22.51
C LYS A 139 -17.51 51.02 -23.67
N SER A 140 -18.07 51.06 -24.87
CA SER A 140 -17.39 51.48 -26.09
C SER A 140 -17.28 53.01 -26.09
N SER A 141 -16.06 53.55 -26.12
CA SER A 141 -15.82 54.88 -26.68
C SER A 141 -14.61 54.85 -27.61
N LYS A 142 -14.89 54.93 -28.92
CA LYS A 142 -13.93 55.49 -29.86
C LYS A 142 -14.11 57.01 -29.78
N THR A 143 -13.12 57.71 -29.21
CA THR A 143 -12.48 58.94 -29.70
C THR A 143 -11.71 59.63 -28.57
N LEU A 144 -10.46 59.21 -28.35
CA LEU A 144 -9.31 60.07 -28.01
C LEU A 144 -8.00 59.25 -28.12
N VAL A 145 -7.68 58.72 -29.30
CA VAL A 145 -6.69 57.63 -29.46
C VAL A 145 -5.22 58.08 -29.65
N ILE A 146 -4.86 59.37 -29.62
CA ILE A 146 -3.46 59.75 -29.95
C ILE A 146 -2.64 60.35 -28.79
N ALA A 147 -3.25 60.77 -27.66
CA ALA A 147 -2.48 61.41 -26.58
C ALA A 147 -2.11 60.49 -25.38
N ILE A 148 -2.76 59.32 -25.23
CA ILE A 148 -2.64 58.47 -24.02
C ILE A 148 -2.06 57.07 -24.33
N VAL A 149 -2.12 56.62 -25.58
CA VAL A 149 -1.69 55.26 -25.97
C VAL A 149 -0.17 55.10 -25.94
N VAL A 150 0.60 56.14 -26.27
CA VAL A 150 2.07 56.08 -26.30
C VAL A 150 2.67 55.98 -24.89
N PRO A 151 2.25 56.77 -23.88
CA PRO A 151 2.73 56.61 -22.50
C PRO A 151 2.35 55.25 -21.89
N ILE A 152 1.14 54.74 -22.16
CA ILE A 152 0.66 53.46 -21.61
C ILE A 152 1.37 52.28 -22.31
N ALA A 153 1.65 52.35 -23.61
CA ALA A 153 2.40 51.31 -24.30
C ALA A 153 3.85 51.23 -23.81
N VAL A 154 4.49 52.37 -23.54
CA VAL A 154 5.84 52.41 -22.96
C VAL A 154 5.82 51.94 -21.50
N ALA A 155 4.84 52.37 -20.70
CA ALA A 155 4.70 51.92 -19.31
C ALA A 155 4.40 50.42 -19.20
N THR A 156 3.59 49.86 -20.10
CA THR A 156 3.32 48.42 -20.15
C THR A 156 4.51 47.63 -20.64
N LEU A 157 5.28 48.10 -21.63
CA LEU A 157 6.55 47.50 -22.03
C LEU A 157 7.59 47.52 -20.89
N LEU A 158 7.70 48.65 -20.18
CA LEU A 158 8.58 48.76 -19.02
C LEU A 158 8.12 47.88 -17.86
N PHE A 159 6.81 47.75 -17.63
CA PHE A 159 6.26 46.87 -16.61
C PHE A 159 6.46 45.39 -16.97
N VAL A 160 6.30 45.00 -18.24
CA VAL A 160 6.60 43.64 -18.70
C VAL A 160 8.10 43.35 -18.62
N ALA A 161 8.95 44.28 -19.02
CA ALA A 161 10.40 44.13 -18.88
C ALA A 161 10.81 44.04 -17.40
N ALA A 162 10.28 44.90 -16.53
CA ALA A 162 10.48 44.84 -15.09
C ALA A 162 9.94 43.54 -14.49
N PHE A 163 8.77 43.06 -14.92
CA PHE A 163 8.20 41.79 -14.49
C PHE A 163 9.05 40.60 -14.95
N LEU A 164 9.59 40.63 -16.17
CA LEU A 164 10.51 39.60 -16.67
C LEU A 164 11.86 39.64 -15.96
N ILE A 165 12.37 40.82 -15.61
CA ILE A 165 13.60 41.01 -14.82
C ILE A 165 13.38 40.54 -13.38
N LEU A 166 12.29 40.96 -12.73
CA LEU A 166 11.88 40.52 -11.40
C LEU A 166 11.60 39.01 -11.37
N ARG A 167 11.02 38.44 -12.42
CA ARG A 167 10.84 36.99 -12.55
C ARG A 167 12.17 36.28 -12.79
N ARG A 168 13.16 36.90 -13.45
CA ARG A 168 14.53 36.37 -13.57
C ARG A 168 15.28 36.43 -12.25
N ILE A 169 15.10 37.51 -11.48
CA ILE A 169 15.68 37.68 -10.14
C ILE A 169 15.02 36.69 -9.18
N ARG A 170 13.69 36.56 -9.20
CA ARG A 170 12.94 35.59 -8.39
C ARG A 170 13.24 34.14 -8.79
N ASN A 171 13.37 33.80 -10.07
CA ASN A 171 13.86 32.46 -10.48
C ASN A 171 15.30 32.19 -10.05
N ARG A 172 16.16 33.22 -9.93
CA ARG A 172 17.51 33.09 -9.35
C ARG A 172 17.42 32.92 -7.83
N GLN A 173 16.47 33.58 -7.18
CA GLN A 173 16.21 33.49 -5.75
C GLN A 173 15.52 32.17 -5.36
N ASP A 174 14.63 31.61 -6.18
CA ASP A 174 14.01 30.29 -6.00
C ASP A 174 15.06 29.17 -6.19
N LYS A 175 16.02 29.35 -7.11
CA LYS A 175 17.20 28.47 -7.21
C LYS A 175 18.16 28.61 -6.01
N TRP A 176 18.22 29.76 -5.37
CA TRP A 176 19.06 30.00 -4.18
C TRP A 176 18.36 29.58 -2.88
N VAL A 177 17.03 29.72 -2.76
CA VAL A 177 16.19 29.32 -1.62
C VAL A 177 15.95 27.81 -1.61
N ALA A 178 15.80 27.13 -2.77
CA ALA A 178 15.76 25.68 -2.84
C ALA A 178 17.09 25.00 -2.47
N THR A 179 18.21 25.75 -2.51
CA THR A 179 19.52 25.27 -2.09
C THR A 179 19.73 25.47 -0.58
N ASN A 180 19.12 26.49 0.03
CA ASN A 180 19.29 26.83 1.45
C ASN A 180 18.17 26.32 2.38
N SER A 181 17.00 25.93 1.88
CA SER A 181 15.92 25.34 2.69
C SER A 181 16.14 23.87 3.06
N ARG A 182 17.18 23.21 2.54
CA ARG A 182 17.62 21.86 2.95
C ARG A 182 18.53 21.82 4.18
N LEU A 183 18.85 22.98 4.76
CA LEU A 183 19.80 23.05 5.88
C LEU A 183 19.20 23.38 7.24
N ASN A 184 17.90 23.64 7.37
CA ASN A 184 17.28 23.91 8.67
C ASN A 184 15.80 23.48 8.74
N SER A 185 15.56 22.21 9.07
CA SER A 185 14.43 21.84 9.92
C SER A 185 14.74 20.53 10.63
N LYS A 186 14.99 20.61 11.94
CA LYS A 186 14.87 19.47 12.84
C LYS A 186 13.39 19.11 12.98
N GLU A 187 13.14 17.80 13.01
CA GLU A 187 11.89 17.11 13.36
C GLU A 187 10.73 17.12 12.34
N ASP A 188 10.67 16.07 11.52
CA ASP A 188 9.57 15.11 11.63
C ASP A 188 10.07 13.72 11.22
N ARG A 189 10.08 12.77 12.15
CA ARG A 189 10.72 11.45 12.01
C ARG A 189 9.78 10.40 11.37
N SER A 190 8.68 10.82 10.77
CA SER A 190 7.58 9.95 10.34
C SER A 190 7.37 9.82 8.81
N ASN A 191 8.09 10.58 7.97
CA ASN A 191 7.94 10.54 6.50
C ASN A 191 9.20 10.08 5.73
N ILE A 192 9.92 9.07 6.24
CA ILE A 192 11.14 8.54 5.59
C ILE A 192 10.83 7.75 4.29
N PHE A 193 9.57 7.38 4.05
CA PHE A 193 9.15 6.46 2.98
C PHE A 193 8.40 7.13 1.80
N GLU A 194 8.52 8.44 1.60
CA GLU A 194 8.08 9.04 0.32
C GLU A 194 9.04 8.62 -0.79
N ASN A 195 8.58 7.80 -1.73
CA ASN A 195 9.30 7.27 -2.91
C ASN A 195 10.28 8.26 -3.56
N ARG A 196 11.50 8.34 -3.02
CA ARG A 196 12.47 9.39 -3.36
C ARG A 196 12.99 9.16 -4.76
N LYS A 197 13.00 10.21 -5.57
CA LYS A 197 13.68 10.18 -6.88
C LYS A 197 15.16 10.44 -6.69
N PHE A 198 15.99 9.45 -6.98
CA PHE A 198 17.45 9.54 -6.96
C PHE A 198 18.00 9.84 -8.35
N THR A 199 19.10 10.57 -8.39
CA THR A 199 19.95 10.75 -9.57
C THR A 199 21.00 9.64 -9.65
N TYR A 200 21.52 9.35 -10.85
CA TYR A 200 22.56 8.34 -10.99
C TYR A 200 23.86 8.70 -10.23
N LYS A 201 24.13 9.99 -10.06
CA LYS A 201 25.26 10.49 -9.25
C LYS A 201 25.08 10.16 -7.77
N GLU A 202 23.87 10.34 -7.22
CA GLU A 202 23.55 9.94 -5.85
C GLU A 202 23.69 8.43 -5.65
N LEU A 203 23.19 7.62 -6.61
CA LEU A 203 23.36 6.17 -6.56
C LEU A 203 24.84 5.75 -6.55
N LYS A 204 25.67 6.37 -7.38
CA LYS A 204 27.12 6.13 -7.37
C LYS A 204 27.75 6.49 -6.03
N ALA A 205 27.36 7.64 -5.46
CA ALA A 205 27.90 8.07 -4.18
C ALA A 205 27.51 7.10 -3.05
N MET A 206 26.22 6.72 -2.98
CA MET A 206 25.70 5.88 -1.90
C MET A 206 26.19 4.43 -1.94
N THR A 207 26.54 3.92 -3.13
CA THR A 207 27.04 2.54 -3.35
C THR A 207 28.57 2.47 -3.47
N ALA A 208 29.28 3.56 -3.16
CA ALA A 208 30.72 3.67 -3.34
C ALA A 208 31.20 3.26 -4.75
N ASN A 209 30.50 3.73 -5.79
CA ASN A 209 30.65 3.34 -7.20
C ASN A 209 30.29 1.87 -7.48
N PHE A 210 29.19 1.37 -6.89
CA PHE A 210 28.71 -0.01 -7.07
C PHE A 210 29.76 -1.05 -6.69
N LYS A 211 30.48 -0.80 -5.59
CA LYS A 211 31.64 -1.62 -5.18
C LYS A 211 31.24 -3.01 -4.69
N GLU A 212 30.16 -3.09 -3.92
CA GLU A 212 29.74 -4.31 -3.23
C GLU A 212 28.45 -4.84 -3.86
N GLU A 213 28.60 -5.87 -4.69
CA GLU A 213 27.47 -6.61 -5.28
C GLU A 213 27.01 -7.69 -4.29
N ILE A 214 25.80 -7.54 -3.77
CA ILE A 214 25.21 -8.44 -2.77
C ILE A 214 24.29 -9.49 -3.42
N GLY A 215 24.02 -9.38 -4.71
CA GLY A 215 23.22 -10.36 -5.44
C GLY A 215 23.13 -10.05 -6.92
N ARG A 216 22.90 -11.09 -7.72
CA ARG A 216 22.69 -10.97 -9.17
C ARG A 216 21.51 -11.83 -9.59
N GLY A 217 20.48 -11.19 -10.14
CA GLY A 217 19.29 -11.86 -10.66
C GLY A 217 19.13 -11.71 -12.17
N GLY A 218 18.07 -12.31 -12.73
CA GLY A 218 17.71 -12.15 -14.15
C GLY A 218 17.41 -10.70 -14.57
N PHE A 219 17.12 -9.83 -13.59
CA PHE A 219 16.71 -8.44 -13.79
C PHE A 219 17.84 -7.43 -13.51
N GLY A 220 19.00 -7.92 -13.09
CA GLY A 220 20.22 -7.13 -12.90
C GLY A 220 20.93 -7.38 -11.57
N SER A 221 21.97 -6.58 -11.32
CA SER A 221 22.82 -6.67 -10.12
C SER A 221 22.26 -5.79 -9.00
N ILE A 222 22.37 -6.29 -7.77
CA ILE A 222 21.94 -5.64 -6.54
C ILE A 222 23.20 -5.26 -5.77
N PHE A 223 23.28 -3.99 -5.36
CA PHE A 223 24.44 -3.44 -4.64
C PHE A 223 24.04 -2.95 -3.25
N LEU A 224 24.92 -3.10 -2.27
CA LEU A 224 24.78 -2.44 -0.99
C LEU A 224 25.07 -0.94 -1.13
N GLY A 225 24.26 -0.12 -0.48
CA GLY A 225 24.51 1.30 -0.36
C GLY A 225 24.07 1.87 0.99
N TYR A 226 24.42 3.13 1.24
CA TYR A 226 24.09 3.83 2.49
C TYR A 226 23.51 5.21 2.19
N LEU A 227 22.34 5.50 2.79
CA LEU A 227 21.71 6.81 2.71
C LEU A 227 22.51 7.88 3.49
N GLU A 228 22.13 9.14 3.33
CA GLU A 228 22.77 10.30 4.02
C GLU A 228 22.80 10.15 5.55
N ASN A 229 21.80 9.46 6.11
CA ASN A 229 21.69 9.13 7.53
C ASN A 229 22.39 7.82 7.93
N GLN A 230 23.21 7.24 7.05
CA GLN A 230 23.89 5.95 7.21
C GLN A 230 22.97 4.72 7.28
N SER A 231 21.69 4.85 6.96
CA SER A 231 20.81 3.68 6.84
C SER A 231 21.21 2.83 5.63
N PRO A 232 21.40 1.51 5.79
CA PRO A 232 21.74 0.62 4.69
C PRO A 232 20.55 0.42 3.75
N VAL A 233 20.83 0.34 2.46
CA VAL A 233 19.84 0.14 1.38
C VAL A 233 20.34 -0.86 0.34
N ALA A 234 19.41 -1.54 -0.32
CA ALA A 234 19.70 -2.40 -1.46
C ALA A 234 19.36 -1.68 -2.77
N VAL A 235 20.35 -1.47 -3.63
CA VAL A 235 20.19 -0.78 -4.92
C VAL A 235 20.18 -1.80 -6.04
N LYS A 236 19.00 -2.10 -6.58
CA LYS A 236 18.79 -2.99 -7.72
C LYS A 236 18.97 -2.21 -9.01
N MET A 237 20.07 -2.46 -9.72
CA MET A 237 20.34 -1.87 -11.02
C MET A 237 19.69 -2.68 -12.12
N ARG A 238 18.97 -2.03 -13.05
CA ARG A 238 18.40 -2.72 -14.20
C ARG A 238 19.50 -3.27 -15.11
N SER A 239 19.36 -4.53 -15.55
CA SER A 239 20.20 -5.09 -16.61
C SER A 239 20.00 -4.38 -17.96
N LYS A 240 21.09 -4.18 -18.71
CA LYS A 240 21.06 -3.57 -20.05
C LYS A 240 20.75 -4.58 -21.17
N THR A 241 20.74 -5.88 -20.87
CA THR A 241 20.68 -6.95 -21.87
C THR A 241 19.27 -7.51 -22.12
N SER A 242 18.27 -7.15 -21.33
CA SER A 242 16.90 -7.65 -21.50
C SER A 242 15.95 -6.54 -21.99
N SER A 243 15.30 -6.78 -23.13
CA SER A 243 14.14 -6.00 -23.61
C SER A 243 12.94 -6.09 -22.66
N GLN A 244 12.91 -7.14 -21.84
CA GLN A 244 11.91 -7.42 -20.82
C GLN A 244 12.10 -6.57 -19.55
N GLY A 245 13.34 -6.17 -19.22
CA GLY A 245 13.65 -5.41 -18.00
C GLY A 245 13.04 -4.01 -17.94
N ASP A 246 12.65 -3.39 -19.07
CA ASP A 246 11.96 -2.09 -19.07
C ASP A 246 10.50 -2.21 -18.59
N LYS A 247 9.80 -3.27 -18.98
CA LYS A 247 8.41 -3.51 -18.58
C LYS A 247 8.33 -3.91 -17.11
N GLU A 248 9.27 -4.75 -16.66
CA GLU A 248 9.34 -5.23 -15.28
C GLU A 248 9.75 -4.12 -14.32
N PHE A 249 10.74 -3.29 -14.69
CA PHE A 249 11.11 -2.11 -13.92
C PHE A 249 9.93 -1.13 -13.77
N LEU A 250 9.20 -0.90 -14.86
CA LEU A 250 8.04 -0.01 -14.84
C LEU A 250 6.91 -0.60 -13.99
N ALA A 251 6.64 -1.90 -14.09
CA ALA A 251 5.66 -2.59 -13.27
C ALA A 251 6.03 -2.53 -11.79
N GLU A 252 7.28 -2.82 -11.44
CA GLU A 252 7.76 -2.81 -10.06
C GLU A 252 7.70 -1.38 -9.47
N ALA A 253 8.15 -0.36 -10.21
CA ALA A 253 8.08 1.03 -9.77
C ALA A 253 6.65 1.59 -9.65
N GLN A 254 5.74 1.23 -10.57
CA GLN A 254 4.37 1.78 -10.58
C GLN A 254 3.53 1.27 -9.42
N HIS A 255 3.66 -0.01 -9.07
CA HIS A 255 2.79 -0.64 -8.08
C HIS A 255 3.37 -0.56 -6.67
N LEU A 256 4.70 -0.71 -6.50
CA LEU A 256 5.32 -0.69 -5.17
C LEU A 256 5.27 0.67 -4.48
N THR A 257 5.08 1.75 -5.22
CA THR A 257 4.85 3.07 -4.63
C THR A 257 3.59 3.14 -3.76
N ARG A 258 2.67 2.17 -3.89
CA ARG A 258 1.37 2.13 -3.21
C ARG A 258 1.22 0.93 -2.27
N VAL A 259 2.22 0.05 -2.22
CA VAL A 259 2.20 -1.21 -1.47
C VAL A 259 3.08 -1.05 -0.25
N HIS A 260 2.47 -1.03 0.94
CA HIS A 260 3.18 -0.91 2.21
C HIS A 260 2.63 -1.93 3.19
N HIS A 261 3.45 -2.92 3.53
CA HIS A 261 3.08 -3.97 4.47
C HIS A 261 4.33 -4.47 5.20
N LYS A 262 4.20 -4.82 6.48
CA LYS A 262 5.33 -5.27 7.32
C LYS A 262 6.05 -6.51 6.76
N ASN A 263 5.35 -7.36 5.99
CA ASN A 263 5.90 -8.57 5.38
C ASN A 263 6.16 -8.43 3.88
N LEU A 264 6.27 -7.21 3.36
CA LEU A 264 6.69 -6.91 1.99
C LEU A 264 7.90 -5.97 2.05
N VAL A 265 8.89 -6.19 1.20
CA VAL A 265 10.08 -5.33 1.15
C VAL A 265 9.69 -3.95 0.64
N SER A 266 10.04 -2.93 1.41
CA SER A 266 9.65 -1.54 1.15
C SER A 266 10.54 -0.91 0.10
N LEU A 267 9.92 -0.31 -0.91
CA LEU A 267 10.60 0.55 -1.87
C LEU A 267 10.86 1.92 -1.20
N ILE A 268 12.12 2.31 -1.09
CA ILE A 268 12.53 3.63 -0.57
C ILE A 268 12.50 4.67 -1.70
N GLY A 269 12.85 4.26 -2.91
CA GLY A 269 12.80 5.15 -4.05
C GLY A 269 13.33 4.54 -5.33
N TYR A 270 13.47 5.38 -6.35
CA TYR A 270 13.85 4.95 -7.69
C TYR A 270 14.73 5.98 -8.38
N CYS A 271 15.50 5.51 -9.35
CA CYS A 271 16.26 6.34 -10.27
C CYS A 271 15.81 6.06 -11.70
N LYS A 272 15.50 7.13 -12.43
CA LYS A 272 15.29 7.11 -13.88
C LYS A 272 16.07 8.26 -14.49
N ASP A 273 17.34 8.02 -14.78
CA ASP A 273 18.28 9.02 -15.32
C ASP A 273 18.86 8.53 -16.66
N LYS A 274 18.30 9.04 -17.76
CA LYS A 274 18.62 8.64 -19.14
C LYS A 274 18.50 7.11 -19.33
N LYS A 275 19.63 6.41 -19.42
CA LYS A 275 19.72 4.94 -19.60
C LYS A 275 19.88 4.17 -18.28
N HIS A 276 20.04 4.88 -17.16
CA HIS A 276 20.25 4.30 -15.84
C HIS A 276 18.92 4.24 -15.09
N MET A 277 18.46 3.02 -14.89
CA MET A 277 17.24 2.72 -14.13
C MET A 277 17.62 1.85 -12.94
N ALA A 278 17.19 2.26 -11.75
CA ALA A 278 17.45 1.51 -10.52
C ALA A 278 16.31 1.68 -9.50
N LEU A 279 16.12 0.68 -8.67
CA LEU A 279 15.19 0.68 -7.54
C LEU A 279 15.99 0.57 -6.24
N VAL A 280 15.60 1.33 -5.23
CA VAL A 280 16.26 1.40 -3.94
C VAL A 280 15.29 0.87 -2.89
N TYR A 281 15.68 -0.20 -2.21
CA TYR A 281 14.89 -0.88 -1.19
C TYR A 281 15.54 -0.78 0.18
N GLU A 282 14.76 -1.06 1.22
CA GLU A 282 15.33 -1.38 2.52
C GLU A 282 16.30 -2.56 2.42
N TYR A 283 17.40 -2.51 3.18
CA TYR A 283 18.36 -3.59 3.22
C TYR A 283 17.94 -4.66 4.24
N MET A 284 17.91 -5.92 3.78
CA MET A 284 17.50 -7.08 4.56
C MET A 284 18.73 -7.85 5.07
N HIS A 285 19.12 -7.58 6.33
CA HIS A 285 20.36 -8.08 6.94
C HIS A 285 20.48 -9.61 6.98
N GLY A 286 19.36 -10.34 7.06
CA GLY A 286 19.33 -11.80 7.11
C GLY A 286 19.47 -12.48 5.76
N GLY A 287 19.58 -11.72 4.66
CA GLY A 287 19.69 -12.26 3.31
C GLY A 287 18.40 -12.94 2.84
N ASN A 288 18.51 -13.86 1.87
CA ASN A 288 17.38 -14.63 1.38
C ASN A 288 17.21 -15.97 2.13
N LEU A 289 15.98 -16.48 2.14
CA LEU A 289 15.62 -17.69 2.85
C LEU A 289 16.29 -18.95 2.28
N GLU A 290 16.58 -19.00 0.97
CA GLU A 290 17.24 -20.16 0.37
C GLU A 290 18.62 -20.37 0.96
N ASP A 291 19.49 -19.36 0.94
CA ASP A 291 20.86 -19.45 1.46
C ASP A 291 20.84 -19.78 2.96
N ARG A 292 19.85 -19.23 3.67
CA ARG A 292 19.62 -19.47 5.10
C ARG A 292 19.23 -20.92 5.40
N LEU A 293 18.41 -21.52 4.54
CA LEU A 293 18.04 -22.93 4.63
C LEU A 293 19.20 -23.83 4.23
N ARG A 294 19.94 -23.51 3.16
CA ARG A 294 21.05 -24.33 2.64
C ARG A 294 22.30 -24.31 3.54
N GLY A 295 22.42 -23.34 4.44
CA GLY A 295 23.57 -23.21 5.34
C GLY A 295 24.80 -22.62 4.66
N GLU A 296 24.60 -21.93 3.53
CA GLU A 296 25.69 -21.28 2.79
C GLU A 296 26.22 -20.04 3.52
N ALA A 297 25.41 -19.45 4.39
CA ALA A 297 25.84 -18.43 5.35
C ALA A 297 26.67 -19.07 6.48
N SER A 298 27.98 -19.20 6.27
CA SER A 298 28.95 -19.98 7.09
C SER A 298 29.05 -19.62 8.58
N ALA A 299 28.27 -18.66 9.09
CA ALA A 299 28.27 -18.22 10.49
C ALA A 299 26.88 -18.26 11.17
N ALA A 300 25.80 -18.58 10.45
CA ALA A 300 24.44 -18.53 10.99
C ALA A 300 24.00 -19.87 11.60
N THR A 301 23.46 -19.84 12.82
CA THR A 301 22.84 -21.02 13.48
C THR A 301 21.70 -21.57 12.64
N PRO A 302 21.50 -22.88 12.45
CA PRO A 302 20.36 -23.39 11.68
C PRO A 302 19.00 -22.87 12.16
N LEU A 303 18.03 -22.69 11.24
CA LEU A 303 16.67 -22.27 11.61
C LEU A 303 15.92 -23.40 12.33
N THR A 304 15.41 -23.11 13.52
CA THR A 304 14.51 -24.02 14.26
C THR A 304 13.15 -24.12 13.59
N TRP A 305 12.38 -25.16 13.89
CA TRP A 305 11.03 -25.31 13.31
C TRP A 305 10.10 -24.13 13.65
N HIS A 306 10.17 -23.64 14.88
CA HIS A 306 9.44 -22.43 15.30
C HIS A 306 9.77 -21.20 14.45
N GLN A 307 11.05 -20.97 14.14
CA GLN A 307 11.46 -19.86 13.27
C GLN A 307 10.97 -20.06 11.83
N ARG A 308 11.04 -21.29 11.31
CA ARG A 308 10.53 -21.64 9.97
C ARG A 308 9.02 -21.39 9.86
N LEU A 309 8.23 -21.75 10.88
CA LEU A 309 6.80 -21.45 10.95
C LEU A 309 6.51 -19.95 10.97
N LYS A 310 7.27 -19.16 11.75
CA LYS A 310 7.14 -17.70 11.75
C LYS A 310 7.43 -17.09 10.37
N ILE A 311 8.48 -17.56 9.71
CA ILE A 311 8.84 -17.15 8.34
C ILE A 311 7.73 -17.50 7.35
N ALA A 312 7.16 -18.72 7.45
CA ALA A 312 6.01 -19.14 6.64
C ALA A 312 4.81 -18.20 6.86
N LEU A 313 4.46 -17.95 8.12
CA LEU A 313 3.32 -17.12 8.50
C LEU A 313 3.48 -15.67 8.01
N ASN A 314 4.65 -15.08 8.23
CA ASN A 314 4.99 -13.74 7.74
C ASN A 314 4.87 -13.65 6.22
N SER A 315 5.41 -14.63 5.49
CA SER A 315 5.31 -14.69 4.03
C SER A 315 3.86 -14.83 3.56
N ALA A 316 3.08 -15.71 4.19
CA ALA A 316 1.66 -15.89 3.88
C ALA A 316 0.83 -14.60 4.11
N GLN A 317 1.10 -13.87 5.19
CA GLN A 317 0.49 -12.56 5.48
C GLN A 317 0.85 -11.51 4.42
N GLY A 318 2.09 -11.53 3.92
CA GLY A 318 2.50 -10.69 2.79
C GLY A 318 1.70 -10.98 1.52
N LEU A 319 1.50 -12.25 1.17
CA LEU A 319 0.68 -12.66 0.02
C LEU A 319 -0.80 -12.34 0.22
N GLU A 320 -1.34 -12.56 1.42
CA GLU A 320 -2.72 -12.20 1.77
C GLU A 320 -2.99 -10.71 1.53
N TYR A 321 -2.07 -9.84 1.96
CA TYR A 321 -2.18 -8.41 1.70
C TYR A 321 -2.22 -8.09 0.19
N LEU A 322 -1.38 -8.73 -0.62
CA LEU A 322 -1.37 -8.54 -2.07
C LEU A 322 -2.68 -8.99 -2.73
N HIS A 323 -3.23 -10.12 -2.30
CA HIS A 323 -4.42 -10.73 -2.93
C HIS A 323 -5.74 -10.13 -2.45
N LYS A 324 -5.83 -9.70 -1.19
CA LYS A 324 -7.10 -9.30 -0.57
C LYS A 324 -7.16 -7.82 -0.17
N SER A 325 -6.06 -7.25 0.28
CA SER A 325 -6.03 -5.86 0.78
C SER A 325 -5.69 -4.83 -0.29
N CYS A 326 -4.94 -5.21 -1.33
CA CYS A 326 -4.64 -4.34 -2.46
C CYS A 326 -5.84 -4.25 -3.41
N GLN A 327 -6.20 -3.03 -3.83
CA GLN A 327 -7.23 -2.81 -4.84
C GLN A 327 -6.68 -2.00 -6.03
N PRO A 328 -6.63 -2.60 -7.23
CA PRO A 328 -6.97 -3.99 -7.56
C PRO A 328 -5.99 -5.02 -6.94
N PRO A 329 -6.40 -6.29 -6.77
CA PRO A 329 -5.52 -7.35 -6.28
C PRO A 329 -4.25 -7.50 -7.13
N LEU A 330 -3.15 -7.86 -6.47
CA LEU A 330 -1.83 -8.01 -7.08
C LEU A 330 -1.36 -9.46 -6.99
N ILE A 331 -0.99 -10.06 -8.11
CA ILE A 331 -0.40 -11.41 -8.18
C ILE A 331 1.11 -11.28 -8.32
N HIS A 332 1.87 -11.91 -7.43
CA HIS A 332 3.32 -11.80 -7.37
C HIS A 332 4.02 -12.55 -8.51
N ARG A 333 3.59 -13.78 -8.81
CA ARG A 333 4.03 -14.64 -9.94
C ARG A 333 5.45 -15.20 -9.85
N ASP A 334 6.20 -14.90 -8.80
CA ASP A 334 7.57 -15.42 -8.59
C ASP A 334 7.86 -15.64 -7.11
N VAL A 335 6.90 -16.24 -6.39
CA VAL A 335 7.06 -16.62 -5.00
C VAL A 335 8.03 -17.79 -4.91
N LYS A 336 9.15 -17.61 -4.21
CA LYS A 336 10.20 -18.62 -3.99
C LYS A 336 11.07 -18.22 -2.81
N THR A 337 11.83 -19.16 -2.25
CA THR A 337 12.73 -18.93 -1.11
C THR A 337 13.77 -17.84 -1.38
N LYS A 338 14.30 -17.71 -2.60
CA LYS A 338 15.19 -16.60 -2.98
C LYS A 338 14.56 -15.20 -2.90
N ASN A 339 13.24 -15.12 -3.05
CA ASN A 339 12.48 -13.86 -3.02
C ASN A 339 11.84 -13.62 -1.65
N ILE A 340 12.13 -14.44 -0.65
CA ILE A 340 11.73 -14.20 0.75
C ILE A 340 13.00 -13.78 1.48
N LEU A 341 13.05 -12.52 1.88
CA LEU A 341 14.19 -11.93 2.58
C LEU A 341 13.93 -11.84 4.08
N LEU A 342 15.00 -11.91 4.86
CA LEU A 342 14.94 -11.94 6.32
C LEU A 342 15.53 -10.66 6.92
N SER A 343 14.87 -10.12 7.94
CA SER A 343 15.42 -9.06 8.78
C SER A 343 16.52 -9.60 9.71
N ALA A 344 17.15 -8.72 10.49
CA ALA A 344 18.09 -9.14 11.54
C ALA A 344 17.41 -10.02 12.60
N ASP A 345 16.11 -9.81 12.83
CA ASP A 345 15.29 -10.54 13.81
C ASP A 345 14.58 -11.77 13.21
N LEU A 346 14.97 -12.18 11.99
CA LEU A 346 14.36 -13.27 11.23
C LEU A 346 12.88 -13.07 10.87
N GLU A 347 12.41 -11.82 10.82
CA GLU A 347 11.11 -11.50 10.24
C GLU A 347 11.19 -11.61 8.71
N ALA A 348 10.22 -12.29 8.11
CA ALA A 348 10.22 -12.50 6.66
C ALA A 348 9.47 -11.40 5.91
N LYS A 349 10.06 -10.96 4.80
CA LYS A 349 9.46 -10.03 3.84
C LYS A 349 9.60 -10.55 2.41
N ILE A 350 8.51 -10.51 1.65
CA ILE A 350 8.54 -10.88 0.23
C ILE A 350 9.15 -9.74 -0.60
N ALA A 351 10.02 -10.10 -1.53
CA ALA A 351 10.78 -9.22 -2.40
C ALA A 351 10.65 -9.60 -3.88
N ASP A 352 11.21 -8.76 -4.74
CA ASP A 352 11.29 -8.93 -6.20
C ASP A 352 9.92 -8.99 -6.91
N PHE A 353 9.32 -7.82 -7.07
CA PHE A 353 7.99 -7.67 -7.69
C PHE A 353 8.07 -7.40 -9.19
N GLY A 354 9.20 -7.73 -9.83
CA GLY A 354 9.43 -7.46 -11.25
C GLY A 354 8.42 -8.14 -12.18
N LEU A 355 7.90 -9.30 -11.78
CA LEU A 355 6.90 -10.07 -12.55
C LEU A 355 5.46 -9.83 -12.12
N MET A 356 5.25 -8.97 -11.11
CA MET A 356 3.95 -8.72 -10.51
C MET A 356 2.94 -8.22 -11.55
N LYS A 357 1.69 -8.66 -11.38
CA LYS A 357 0.61 -8.32 -12.29
C LYS A 357 -0.66 -7.96 -11.54
N VAL A 358 -1.30 -6.87 -11.99
CA VAL A 358 -2.63 -6.48 -11.53
C VAL A 358 -3.64 -7.49 -12.02
N PHE A 359 -4.52 -7.91 -11.12
CA PHE A 359 -5.71 -8.64 -11.45
C PHE A 359 -6.77 -7.67 -12.01
N ALA A 360 -7.00 -7.75 -13.30
CA ALA A 360 -7.98 -6.91 -13.97
C ALA A 360 -9.35 -7.60 -13.92
N ASP A 361 -10.29 -6.98 -13.19
CA ASP A 361 -11.74 -7.25 -13.16
C ASP A 361 -12.22 -8.08 -11.94
N GLU A 362 -13.12 -7.52 -11.12
CA GLU A 362 -13.76 -8.20 -9.97
C GLU A 362 -14.64 -9.39 -10.41
N PHE A 363 -14.96 -9.47 -11.71
CA PHE A 363 -15.78 -10.54 -12.30
C PHE A 363 -14.98 -11.64 -13.02
N LYS A 364 -13.64 -11.56 -13.06
CA LYS A 364 -12.80 -12.59 -13.69
C LYS A 364 -12.11 -13.44 -12.64
N THR A 365 -11.86 -14.71 -12.94
CA THR A 365 -11.12 -15.64 -12.06
C THR A 365 -9.63 -15.74 -12.42
N HIS A 366 -9.23 -15.19 -13.57
CA HIS A 366 -7.87 -15.28 -14.09
C HIS A 366 -7.54 -14.13 -15.05
N VAL A 367 -6.24 -13.93 -15.26
CA VAL A 367 -5.65 -13.02 -16.24
C VAL A 367 -4.88 -13.83 -17.28
N THR A 368 -5.29 -13.77 -18.54
CA THR A 368 -4.54 -14.45 -19.62
C THR A 368 -3.24 -13.71 -19.91
N THR A 369 -2.11 -14.38 -19.72
CA THR A 369 -0.78 -13.80 -19.95
C THR A 369 0.25 -14.90 -20.19
N MET A 370 1.27 -14.61 -21.01
CA MET A 370 2.39 -15.52 -21.24
C MET A 370 2.94 -16.08 -19.92
N PRO A 371 3.21 -17.38 -19.79
CA PRO A 371 3.85 -17.96 -18.60
C PRO A 371 5.19 -17.28 -18.28
N ALA A 372 5.39 -16.89 -17.03
CA ALA A 372 6.70 -16.51 -16.50
C ALA A 372 6.76 -16.82 -15.00
N GLY A 373 7.97 -17.06 -14.49
CA GLY A 373 8.26 -17.47 -13.12
C GLY A 373 9.46 -18.40 -13.09
N THR A 374 9.78 -18.95 -11.93
CA THR A 374 10.93 -19.84 -11.74
C THR A 374 10.52 -21.32 -11.86
N LEU A 375 11.28 -22.10 -12.63
CA LEU A 375 11.07 -23.55 -12.75
C LEU A 375 11.18 -24.23 -11.37
N GLY A 376 10.28 -25.18 -11.09
CA GLY A 376 10.12 -25.81 -9.77
C GLY A 376 9.08 -25.12 -8.87
N TYR A 377 8.79 -23.84 -9.08
CA TYR A 377 7.73 -23.10 -8.39
C TYR A 377 6.53 -22.81 -9.29
N LEU A 378 6.74 -22.83 -10.61
CA LEU A 378 5.72 -22.45 -11.58
C LEU A 378 4.50 -23.37 -11.55
N ASP A 379 3.32 -22.78 -11.40
CA ASP A 379 2.04 -23.48 -11.44
C ASP A 379 1.81 -24.16 -12.81
N PRO A 380 1.64 -25.49 -12.85
CA PRO A 380 1.47 -26.23 -14.11
C PRO A 380 0.17 -25.85 -14.83
N GLU A 381 -0.89 -25.49 -14.11
CA GLU A 381 -2.15 -25.07 -14.73
C GLU A 381 -1.97 -23.72 -15.44
N TYR A 382 -1.32 -22.77 -14.77
CA TYR A 382 -0.95 -21.48 -15.37
C TYR A 382 0.00 -21.67 -16.57
N TYR A 383 1.01 -22.53 -16.45
CA TYR A 383 1.95 -22.80 -17.53
C TYR A 383 1.25 -23.35 -18.79
N ASN A 384 0.31 -24.28 -18.60
CA ASN A 384 -0.39 -24.93 -19.72
C ASN A 384 -1.50 -24.06 -20.32
N THR A 385 -2.23 -23.32 -19.49
CA THR A 385 -3.44 -22.56 -19.93
C THR A 385 -3.16 -21.10 -20.20
N SER A 386 -2.02 -20.57 -19.76
CA SER A 386 -1.72 -19.13 -19.68
C SER A 386 -2.71 -18.33 -18.81
N GLN A 387 -3.52 -18.99 -17.99
CA GLN A 387 -4.46 -18.36 -17.06
C GLN A 387 -3.80 -18.14 -15.71
N LEU A 388 -3.40 -16.90 -15.42
CA LEU A 388 -2.79 -16.52 -14.16
C LEU A 388 -3.88 -16.18 -13.13
N SER A 389 -3.79 -16.72 -11.92
CA SER A 389 -4.70 -16.38 -10.82
C SER A 389 -3.95 -16.25 -9.49
N GLU A 390 -4.63 -15.77 -8.44
CA GLU A 390 -4.09 -15.78 -7.07
C GLU A 390 -3.67 -17.20 -6.63
N LYS A 391 -4.32 -18.24 -7.18
CA LYS A 391 -4.01 -19.65 -6.90
C LYS A 391 -2.66 -20.09 -7.49
N SER A 392 -2.10 -19.35 -8.43
CA SER A 392 -0.75 -19.63 -8.95
C SER A 392 0.35 -19.21 -7.97
N ASP A 393 0.12 -18.14 -7.20
CA ASP A 393 0.99 -17.78 -6.06
C ASP A 393 0.84 -18.80 -4.93
N VAL A 394 -0.37 -19.29 -4.67
CA VAL A 394 -0.62 -20.35 -3.66
C VAL A 394 0.16 -21.63 -4.00
N TYR A 395 0.17 -22.06 -5.27
CA TYR A 395 0.97 -23.21 -5.70
C TYR A 395 2.47 -23.00 -5.40
N SER A 396 2.98 -21.83 -5.76
CA SER A 396 4.38 -21.46 -5.57
C SER A 396 4.74 -21.41 -4.08
N PHE A 397 3.84 -20.87 -3.24
CA PHE A 397 3.97 -20.85 -1.79
C PHE A 397 3.95 -22.25 -1.17
N GLY A 398 3.15 -23.18 -1.71
CA GLY A 398 3.19 -24.60 -1.32
C GLY A 398 4.58 -25.22 -1.51
N VAL A 399 5.32 -24.84 -2.56
CA VAL A 399 6.72 -25.27 -2.72
C VAL A 399 7.62 -24.68 -1.65
N VAL A 400 7.46 -23.39 -1.31
CA VAL A 400 8.21 -22.75 -0.22
C VAL A 400 7.99 -23.48 1.12
N LEU A 401 6.75 -23.88 1.42
CA LEU A 401 6.44 -24.64 2.64
C LEU A 401 7.18 -26.00 2.66
N LEU A 402 7.24 -26.70 1.52
CA LEU A 402 8.00 -27.96 1.42
C LEU A 402 9.50 -27.74 1.60
N GLU A 403 10.07 -26.66 1.06
CA GLU A 403 11.48 -26.33 1.29
C GLU A 403 11.76 -25.96 2.76
N LEU A 404 10.82 -25.28 3.43
CA LEU A 404 10.94 -25.00 4.87
C LEU A 404 10.93 -26.28 5.70
N ILE A 405 10.13 -27.28 5.36
CA ILE A 405 10.12 -28.57 6.07
C ILE A 405 11.40 -29.35 5.80
N THR A 406 11.74 -29.50 4.52
CA THR A 406 12.75 -30.46 4.04
C THR A 406 14.16 -29.89 4.00
N GLY A 407 14.30 -28.57 3.88
CA GLY A 407 15.58 -27.92 3.60
C GLY A 407 16.16 -28.26 2.22
N GLN A 408 15.38 -28.93 1.35
CA GLN A 408 15.78 -29.39 0.02
C GLN A 408 15.31 -28.42 -1.07
N PRO A 409 16.00 -28.33 -2.23
CA PRO A 409 15.50 -27.60 -3.39
C PRO A 409 14.22 -28.24 -3.98
N PRO A 410 13.48 -27.53 -4.85
CA PRO A 410 12.29 -28.08 -5.51
C PRO A 410 12.54 -29.37 -6.30
N ALA A 411 13.76 -29.56 -6.83
CA ALA A 411 14.21 -30.77 -7.51
C ALA A 411 15.10 -31.60 -6.57
N VAL A 412 14.56 -32.70 -6.05
CA VAL A 412 15.24 -33.62 -5.12
C VAL A 412 15.91 -34.74 -5.93
N PRO A 413 17.23 -34.92 -5.84
CA PRO A 413 17.93 -36.01 -6.53
C PRO A 413 17.56 -37.35 -5.89
N ILE A 414 17.09 -38.29 -6.72
CA ILE A 414 16.83 -39.69 -6.30
C ILE A 414 17.90 -40.65 -6.83
N SER A 415 18.63 -40.26 -7.87
CA SER A 415 19.79 -40.95 -8.39
C SER A 415 20.78 -39.93 -8.97
N ASN A 416 21.91 -40.39 -9.48
CA ASN A 416 22.90 -39.51 -10.11
C ASN A 416 22.38 -38.84 -11.41
N THR A 417 21.30 -39.37 -11.99
CA THR A 417 20.76 -38.91 -13.28
C THR A 417 19.30 -38.45 -13.20
N GLU A 418 18.60 -38.74 -12.10
CA GLU A 418 17.18 -38.45 -11.96
C GLU A 418 16.90 -37.63 -10.72
N SER A 419 16.05 -36.62 -10.89
CA SER A 419 15.49 -35.81 -9.82
C SER A 419 13.97 -35.83 -9.91
N ILE A 420 13.31 -35.91 -8.76
CA ILE A 420 11.86 -35.77 -8.67
C ILE A 420 11.51 -34.45 -8.00
N HIS A 421 10.31 -33.95 -8.26
CA HIS A 421 9.84 -32.76 -7.59
C HIS A 421 9.64 -33.07 -6.09
N VAL A 422 10.10 -32.18 -5.19
CA VAL A 422 9.95 -32.29 -3.73
C VAL A 422 8.53 -32.63 -3.28
N ALA A 423 7.49 -32.14 -3.97
CA ALA A 423 6.11 -32.45 -3.63
C ALA A 423 5.74 -33.93 -3.85
N LEU A 424 6.25 -34.55 -4.93
CA LEU A 424 6.03 -35.97 -5.19
C LEU A 424 6.78 -36.83 -4.17
N TRP A 425 8.02 -36.43 -3.84
CA TRP A 425 8.82 -37.10 -2.83
C TRP A 425 8.16 -37.05 -1.45
N VAL A 426 7.73 -35.87 -0.99
CA VAL A 426 7.04 -35.72 0.31
C VAL A 426 5.73 -36.49 0.32
N ARG A 427 4.92 -36.44 -0.75
CA ARG A 427 3.66 -37.19 -0.83
C ARG A 427 3.89 -38.70 -0.67
N GLN A 428 4.93 -39.25 -1.29
CA GLN A 428 5.31 -40.65 -1.11
C GLN A 428 5.67 -40.94 0.34
N LYS A 429 6.54 -40.14 0.96
CA LYS A 429 6.96 -40.34 2.36
C LYS A 429 5.85 -40.21 3.39
N LEU A 430 4.91 -39.29 3.18
CA LEU A 430 3.71 -39.20 4.00
C LEU A 430 2.83 -40.45 3.90
N SER A 431 2.70 -41.05 2.71
CA SER A 431 1.93 -42.30 2.55
C SER A 431 2.58 -43.50 3.25
N GLU A 432 3.89 -43.44 3.49
CA GLU A 432 4.66 -44.42 4.27
C GLU A 432 4.59 -44.14 5.80
N GLY A 433 4.01 -43.01 6.22
CA GLY A 433 3.97 -42.57 7.62
C GLY A 433 5.30 -42.03 8.15
N ASP A 434 6.26 -41.72 7.27
CA ASP A 434 7.64 -41.37 7.64
C ASP A 434 7.87 -39.85 7.59
N ILE A 435 7.47 -39.15 8.65
CA ILE A 435 7.72 -37.71 8.80
C ILE A 435 9.19 -37.40 9.05
N ALA A 436 9.88 -38.26 9.79
CA ALA A 436 11.26 -38.01 10.18
C ALA A 436 12.20 -37.98 8.97
N SER A 437 11.90 -38.70 7.88
CA SER A 437 12.72 -38.63 6.67
C SER A 437 12.48 -37.38 5.82
N ILE A 438 11.34 -36.70 5.96
CA ILE A 438 11.07 -35.45 5.23
C ILE A 438 11.55 -34.22 5.97
N THR A 439 11.86 -34.30 7.26
CA THR A 439 12.32 -33.13 8.02
C THR A 439 13.80 -32.86 7.80
N ASP A 440 14.14 -31.58 7.67
CA ASP A 440 15.52 -31.12 7.61
C ASP A 440 16.31 -31.53 8.87
N PRO A 441 17.36 -32.36 8.74
CA PRO A 441 18.17 -32.81 9.88
C PRO A 441 18.79 -31.65 10.68
N ARG A 442 18.99 -30.49 10.05
CA ARG A 442 19.54 -29.29 10.70
C ARG A 442 18.61 -28.67 11.74
N MET A 443 17.33 -29.08 11.78
CA MET A 443 16.40 -28.72 12.86
C MET A 443 16.65 -29.48 14.17
N GLN A 444 17.59 -30.45 14.17
CA GLN A 444 18.03 -31.19 15.36
C GLN A 444 16.92 -31.94 16.12
N GLY A 445 15.78 -32.22 15.47
CA GLY A 445 14.66 -32.92 16.10
C GLY A 445 13.79 -32.06 17.03
N GLU A 446 14.03 -30.75 17.12
CA GLU A 446 13.24 -29.84 17.98
C GLU A 446 11.94 -29.38 17.28
N TYR A 447 11.06 -30.32 16.99
CA TYR A 447 9.77 -30.04 16.35
C TYR A 447 8.66 -30.98 16.79
N ASP A 448 7.44 -30.45 16.85
CA ASP A 448 6.23 -31.25 16.99
C ASP A 448 5.89 -31.95 15.66
N VAL A 449 5.75 -33.28 15.71
CA VAL A 449 5.48 -34.12 14.53
C VAL A 449 4.12 -33.80 13.90
N ASN A 450 3.09 -33.49 14.70
CA ASN A 450 1.76 -33.14 14.20
C ASN A 450 1.79 -31.76 13.53
N SER A 451 2.55 -30.81 14.07
CA SER A 451 2.79 -29.51 13.45
C SER A 451 3.45 -29.66 12.08
N VAL A 452 4.52 -30.47 11.97
CA VAL A 452 5.18 -30.74 10.68
C VAL A 452 4.23 -31.45 9.71
N TRP A 453 3.53 -32.49 10.17
CA TRP A 453 2.55 -33.24 9.37
C TRP A 453 1.50 -32.30 8.77
N LYS A 454 0.89 -31.47 9.62
CA LYS A 454 -0.15 -30.50 9.24
C LYS A 454 0.36 -29.53 8.18
N VAL A 455 1.57 -28.98 8.34
CA VAL A 455 2.15 -28.07 7.33
C VAL A 455 2.51 -28.81 6.03
N ALA A 456 2.95 -30.08 6.10
CA ALA A 456 3.23 -30.89 4.92
C ALA A 456 1.96 -31.16 4.09
N GLU A 457 0.85 -31.53 4.75
CA GLU A 457 -0.45 -31.68 4.10
C GLU A 457 -0.96 -30.36 3.52
N LEU A 458 -0.85 -29.27 4.27
CA LEU A 458 -1.21 -27.93 3.82
C LEU A 458 -0.43 -27.56 2.54
N ALA A 459 0.87 -27.81 2.53
CA ALA A 459 1.74 -27.55 1.38
C ALA A 459 1.36 -28.38 0.15
N LEU A 460 0.96 -29.64 0.33
CA LEU A 460 0.45 -30.48 -0.76
C LEU A 460 -0.91 -29.99 -1.27
N LYS A 461 -1.81 -29.56 -0.39
CA LYS A 461 -3.12 -29.00 -0.74
C LYS A 461 -3.01 -27.67 -1.50
N CYS A 462 -1.98 -26.87 -1.22
CA CYS A 462 -1.64 -25.69 -2.02
C CYS A 462 -1.30 -26.03 -3.48
N LYS A 463 -0.93 -27.29 -3.75
CA LYS A 463 -0.50 -27.76 -5.08
C LYS A 463 -1.55 -28.63 -5.79
N GLU A 464 -2.76 -28.74 -5.24
CA GLU A 464 -3.82 -29.58 -5.80
C GLU A 464 -4.25 -29.11 -7.20
N GLN A 465 -4.75 -30.05 -8.00
CA GLN A 465 -5.29 -29.81 -9.32
C GLN A 465 -6.70 -30.39 -9.42
N PRO A 466 -7.70 -29.62 -9.88
CA PRO A 466 -7.62 -28.27 -10.47
C PRO A 466 -7.36 -27.14 -9.46
N SER A 467 -6.84 -25.98 -9.92
CA SER A 467 -6.43 -24.83 -9.09
C SER A 467 -7.53 -24.28 -8.16
N ARG A 468 -8.81 -24.48 -8.52
CA ARG A 468 -9.96 -24.12 -7.69
C ARG A 468 -10.01 -24.87 -6.35
N GLU A 469 -9.44 -26.07 -6.27
CA GLU A 469 -9.42 -26.90 -5.05
C GLU A 469 -8.32 -26.49 -4.06
N ARG A 470 -7.35 -25.70 -4.51
CA ARG A 470 -6.34 -25.10 -3.63
C ARG A 470 -7.03 -24.15 -2.63
N LEU A 471 -6.54 -24.10 -1.40
CA LEU A 471 -7.04 -23.16 -0.39
C LEU A 471 -6.80 -21.69 -0.80
N ALA A 472 -7.59 -20.77 -0.24
CA ALA A 472 -7.24 -19.36 -0.32
C ALA A 472 -6.08 -19.06 0.65
N ILE A 473 -5.30 -18.02 0.35
CA ILE A 473 -4.14 -17.66 1.19
C ILE A 473 -4.55 -17.28 2.62
N ALA A 474 -5.75 -16.74 2.82
CA ALA A 474 -6.29 -16.45 4.15
C ALA A 474 -6.52 -17.71 4.98
N ASP A 475 -7.02 -18.80 4.37
CA ASP A 475 -7.19 -20.08 5.05
C ASP A 475 -5.82 -20.67 5.43
N ILE A 476 -4.83 -20.55 4.52
CA ILE A 476 -3.45 -20.98 4.76
C ILE A 476 -2.83 -20.21 5.95
N VAL A 477 -3.09 -18.90 6.07
CA VAL A 477 -2.67 -18.10 7.23
C VAL A 477 -3.28 -18.64 8.53
N GLY A 478 -4.56 -19.04 8.51
CA GLY A 478 -5.22 -19.68 9.65
C GLY A 478 -4.54 -20.99 10.07
N GLU A 479 -4.33 -21.90 9.11
CA GLU A 479 -3.71 -23.22 9.36
C GLU A 479 -2.26 -23.11 9.87
N LEU A 480 -1.51 -22.11 9.40
CA LEU A 480 -0.15 -21.83 9.87
C LEU A 480 -0.12 -21.28 11.30
N LYS A 481 -1.10 -20.46 11.71
CA LYS A 481 -1.23 -19.98 13.09
C LYS A 481 -1.47 -21.15 14.05
N GLU A 482 -2.41 -22.03 13.71
CA GLU A 482 -2.68 -23.23 14.51
C GLU A 482 -1.45 -24.13 14.62
N SER A 483 -0.70 -24.31 13.51
CA SER A 483 0.53 -25.10 13.51
C SER A 483 1.63 -24.50 14.39
N LEU A 484 1.68 -23.17 14.50
CA LEU A 484 2.57 -22.44 15.39
C LEU A 484 2.15 -22.59 16.86
N GLU A 485 0.85 -22.56 17.16
CA GLU A 485 0.33 -22.81 18.51
C GLU A 485 0.66 -24.22 19.01
N LEU A 486 0.56 -25.23 18.14
CA LEU A 486 0.99 -26.60 18.45
C LEU A 486 2.48 -26.64 18.83
N GLN A 487 3.35 -26.00 18.03
CA GLN A 487 4.78 -25.96 18.30
C GLN A 487 5.11 -25.21 19.61
N VAL A 488 4.45 -24.09 19.87
CA VAL A 488 4.62 -23.33 21.11
C VAL A 488 4.22 -24.17 22.33
N SER A 489 3.13 -24.92 22.23
CA SER A 489 2.67 -25.83 23.28
C SER A 489 3.66 -26.97 23.54
N TYR A 490 4.22 -27.56 22.48
CA TYR A 490 5.28 -28.58 22.56
C TYR A 490 6.50 -28.07 23.32
N VAL A 491 6.99 -26.88 22.95
CA VAL A 491 8.16 -26.26 23.60
C VAL A 491 7.88 -25.98 25.08
N MET A 492 6.71 -25.44 25.43
CA MET A 492 6.35 -25.19 26.85
C MET A 492 6.20 -26.47 27.69
N GLY A 493 5.68 -27.56 27.09
CA GLY A 493 5.60 -28.87 27.75
C GLY A 493 6.99 -29.48 28.03
N TYR A 494 7.94 -29.28 27.12
CA TYR A 494 9.33 -29.72 27.30
C TYR A 494 10.03 -28.98 28.44
N TYR A 495 9.84 -27.65 28.55
CA TYR A 495 10.45 -26.86 29.64
C TYR A 495 9.80 -27.09 31.01
N SER A 496 8.51 -27.45 31.05
CA SER A 496 7.82 -27.79 32.30
C SER A 496 8.24 -29.15 32.88
N SER A 497 8.91 -29.98 32.08
CA SER A 497 9.40 -31.32 32.48
C SER A 497 10.92 -31.37 32.71
N ALA A 498 11.65 -30.27 32.46
CA ALA A 498 13.08 -30.17 32.73
C ALA A 498 13.35 -29.73 34.19
N PRO A 499 14.34 -30.32 34.91
CA PRO A 499 14.69 -29.89 36.26
C PRO A 499 15.20 -28.45 36.26
N SER A 500 14.57 -27.59 37.05
CA SER A 500 14.92 -26.18 37.20
C SER A 500 16.36 -26.00 37.70
N SER A 501 17.28 -25.68 36.80
CA SER A 501 18.48 -24.94 37.16
C SER A 501 18.78 -23.87 36.11
N THR A 502 18.56 -22.63 36.55
CA THR A 502 19.04 -21.34 36.04
C THR A 502 18.56 -20.90 34.65
N LEU A 503 17.45 -20.17 34.61
CA LEU A 503 17.17 -19.20 33.55
C LEU A 503 16.68 -17.87 34.13
N ASN A 504 17.52 -16.84 33.99
CA ASN A 504 17.06 -15.48 33.75
C ASN A 504 16.88 -15.36 32.24
N LEU A 505 15.66 -15.21 31.74
CA LEU A 505 15.42 -14.42 30.53
C LEU A 505 13.99 -13.85 30.60
N SER A 506 13.93 -12.53 30.44
CA SER A 506 12.77 -11.67 30.54
C SER A 506 11.69 -12.02 29.52
N ALA A 507 10.49 -12.35 30.02
CA ALA A 507 9.26 -12.34 29.25
C ALA A 507 8.87 -10.89 28.93
N THR A 508 8.66 -10.59 27.65
CA THR A 508 7.79 -9.49 27.23
C THR A 508 6.65 -10.06 26.40
N SER A 509 5.54 -10.23 27.13
CA SER A 509 4.12 -10.14 26.76
C SER A 509 3.67 -10.56 25.36
N VAL A 510 2.97 -11.69 25.37
CA VAL A 510 1.91 -12.08 24.44
C VAL A 510 0.69 -11.20 24.71
N ASP A 511 0.26 -10.40 23.72
CA ASP A 511 -1.07 -9.76 23.73
C ASP A 511 -2.01 -10.57 22.83
N VAL A 512 -3.00 -11.22 23.45
CA VAL A 512 -4.18 -11.79 22.80
C VAL A 512 -5.40 -11.40 23.63
N TYR A 513 -6.22 -10.47 23.15
CA TYR A 513 -7.70 -10.53 22.99
C TYR A 513 -8.34 -9.12 22.89
N SER A 514 -8.99 -8.89 21.73
CA SER A 514 -10.38 -8.47 21.47
C SER A 514 -11.07 -7.30 22.20
N ASP A 515 -11.97 -6.68 21.40
CA ASP A 515 -12.73 -5.44 21.55
C ASP A 515 -13.76 -5.30 22.70
N ASP A 516 -14.19 -4.04 22.85
CA ASP A 516 -15.44 -3.47 23.43
C ASP A 516 -15.50 -3.11 24.94
N ALA A 517 -15.44 -1.80 25.24
CA ALA A 517 -16.47 -1.06 25.99
C ALA A 517 -16.16 0.45 26.14
N GLN A 518 -17.24 1.22 26.20
CA GLN A 518 -17.39 2.68 26.14
C GLN A 518 -16.96 3.47 27.41
N LEU A 519 -16.57 4.73 27.16
CA LEU A 519 -16.83 5.98 27.91
C LEU A 519 -16.45 6.07 29.42
N SER A 520 -15.44 6.88 29.74
CA SER A 520 -15.61 8.14 30.49
C SER A 520 -14.27 8.82 30.79
N ASP A 521 -14.32 10.15 30.71
CA ASP A 521 -13.23 11.11 30.75
C ASP A 521 -13.05 11.64 32.19
N HIS A 522 -11.85 11.54 32.79
CA HIS A 522 -11.21 12.61 33.58
C HIS A 522 -9.84 12.24 34.20
N PRO A 523 -8.96 13.24 34.47
CA PRO A 523 -7.53 13.03 34.66
C PRO A 523 -7.07 13.09 36.13
N GLY A 524 -6.08 12.26 36.49
CA GLY A 524 -5.45 12.25 37.82
C GLY A 524 -3.94 11.99 37.74
N LYS A 525 -3.17 12.88 38.41
CA LYS A 525 -1.70 13.01 38.40
C LYS A 525 -0.95 11.96 39.26
N LYS A 526 0.39 11.96 39.07
CA LYS A 526 1.50 11.54 39.98
C LYS A 526 1.83 10.03 39.99
N ALA A 527 3.08 9.55 40.09
CA ALA A 527 4.41 10.15 40.30
C ALA A 527 5.51 9.16 39.86
N LEU A 528 6.71 9.69 39.58
CA LEU A 528 7.99 8.97 39.47
C LEU A 528 8.38 8.26 40.79
N PRO A 529 9.21 7.22 40.71
CA PRO A 529 10.26 7.03 41.72
C PRO A 529 11.68 6.95 41.14
N GLU A 530 12.59 7.43 41.97
CA GLU A 530 14.02 7.68 41.78
C GLU A 530 14.87 6.41 41.68
N LEU A 531 15.98 6.57 40.96
CA LEU A 531 17.12 5.65 40.85
C LEU A 531 17.94 5.67 42.15
N GLN A 532 18.23 4.48 42.69
CA GLN A 532 19.21 4.31 43.76
C GLN A 532 20.48 3.65 43.20
N GLN A 533 21.58 4.39 43.32
CA GLN A 533 22.95 3.98 43.02
C GLN A 533 23.43 2.88 43.97
N VAL A 534 24.08 1.84 43.44
CA VAL A 534 25.04 1.02 44.19
C VAL A 534 26.33 0.98 43.38
N GLY A 535 27.42 1.42 44.03
CA GLY A 535 28.73 1.62 43.43
C GLY A 535 29.51 0.33 43.20
N ILE A 536 30.45 0.40 42.25
CA ILE A 536 31.49 -0.61 42.05
C ILE A 536 32.84 0.11 42.15
N ALA A 537 33.66 -0.41 43.05
CA ALA A 537 35.03 0.01 43.31
C ALA A 537 36.01 -0.52 42.24
N SER A 538 37.09 0.24 42.10
CA SER A 538 38.16 0.15 41.11
C SER A 538 39.06 -1.10 41.17
N ALA A 539 39.52 -1.44 39.95
CA ALA A 539 40.89 -1.77 39.54
C ALA A 539 41.64 -2.96 40.16
N THR A 540 42.11 -3.86 39.29
CA THR A 540 43.56 -4.09 39.12
C THR A 540 43.89 -4.70 37.76
N HIS A 541 44.86 -4.05 37.12
CA HIS A 541 45.66 -4.49 35.99
C HIS A 541 46.47 -5.75 36.32
N ILE A 542 46.51 -6.74 35.43
CA ILE A 542 47.74 -7.49 35.07
C ILE A 542 47.69 -7.83 33.58
N GLY A 543 48.78 -7.52 32.88
CA GLY A 543 48.98 -7.73 31.43
C GLY A 543 49.40 -9.16 31.04
N PRO A 544 49.77 -9.36 29.75
CA PRO A 544 49.69 -10.67 29.08
C PRO A 544 51.01 -11.43 29.05
N ALA A 545 50.93 -12.76 28.85
CA ALA A 545 52.05 -13.56 28.36
C ALA A 545 51.57 -14.69 27.44
N GLN A 546 52.34 -14.86 26.35
CA GLN A 546 52.30 -15.90 25.32
C GLN A 546 52.33 -17.32 25.93
N ARG A 547 51.77 -18.36 25.31
CA ARG A 547 52.11 -18.92 24.00
C ARG A 547 51.03 -19.90 23.55
#